data_AF-A0A847QTA8-F1
#
_entry.id   AF-A0A847QTA8-F1
#
_cell.length_a   1.000
_cell.length_b   1.000
_cell.length_c   1.000
_cell.angle_alpha   90.00
_cell.angle_beta   90.00
_cell.angle_gamma   90.00
#
_symmetry.space_group_name_H-M   'P 1'
#
loop_
_entity.id
_entity.type
_entity.pdbx_description
1 polymer ?
#
loop_
_entity_poly.entity_id
_entity_poly.type
_entity_poly.pdbx_seq_one_letter_code
_entity_poly.pdbx_strand_id
1 'polypeptide(L)'
;IQTPEDGEKMMEETGCDGIMIGRAAQGNPWIFERTLHYLQTGELLPMPTVEEKITTALRHAKNLIRFKGDYIGIREMRKHVTWYTKGLSHTAELRQQINQIQSYEELQKILEEYLNTFKVSSIH
;
A
#
# COMPACT_ATOMS: atom_id res chain seq x y z
N ILE A 1 -0.20 14.37 -9.73
CA ILE A 1 0.61 13.41 -10.54
C ILE A 1 0.24 11.95 -10.23
N GLN A 2 0.56 11.01 -11.13
CA GLN A 2 0.32 9.57 -10.96
C GLN A 2 1.61 8.74 -10.81
N THR A 3 2.72 9.21 -11.39
CA THR A 3 4.05 8.58 -11.27
C THR A 3 5.13 9.60 -10.87
N PRO A 4 6.33 9.16 -10.43
CA PRO A 4 7.47 10.06 -10.24
C PRO A 4 7.81 10.94 -11.44
N GLU A 5 7.77 10.36 -12.64
CA GLU A 5 8.07 11.02 -13.91
C GLU A 5 7.04 12.10 -14.26
N ASP A 6 5.76 11.89 -13.95
CA ASP A 6 4.73 12.94 -14.03
C ASP A 6 5.09 14.15 -13.15
N GLY A 7 5.80 13.91 -12.04
CA GLY A 7 6.28 14.94 -11.12
C GLY A 7 7.34 15.84 -11.75
N GLU A 8 8.37 15.22 -12.32
CA GLU A 8 9.43 15.92 -13.05
C GLU A 8 8.84 16.74 -14.20
N LYS A 9 8.04 16.11 -15.06
CA LYS A 9 7.39 16.78 -16.19
C LYS A 9 6.55 17.98 -15.75
N MET A 10 5.78 17.86 -14.66
CA MET A 10 4.95 18.96 -14.15
C MET A 10 5.79 20.13 -13.64
N MET A 11 6.92 19.85 -12.97
CA MET A 11 7.82 20.89 -12.50
C MET A 11 8.52 21.59 -13.68
N GLU A 12 8.97 20.84 -14.70
CA GLU A 12 9.57 21.40 -15.91
C GLU A 12 8.60 22.29 -16.70
N GLU A 13 7.34 21.85 -16.87
CA GLU A 13 6.34 22.57 -17.67
C GLU A 13 5.83 23.85 -16.99
N THR A 14 5.79 23.87 -15.66
CA THR A 14 5.13 24.96 -14.90
C THR A 14 6.08 25.83 -14.08
N GLY A 15 7.29 25.34 -13.79
CA GLY A 15 8.23 26.00 -12.88
C GLY A 15 7.74 26.06 -11.42
N CYS A 16 6.79 25.20 -11.02
CA CYS A 16 6.29 25.19 -9.65
C CYS A 16 7.33 24.66 -8.64
N ASP A 17 7.29 25.20 -7.42
CA ASP A 17 8.19 24.79 -6.31
C ASP A 17 7.76 23.47 -5.63
N GLY A 18 6.61 22.91 -6.01
CA GLY A 18 6.10 21.70 -5.39
C GLY A 18 4.90 21.09 -6.11
N ILE A 19 4.75 19.78 -5.91
CA ILE A 19 3.70 18.96 -6.54
C ILE A 19 2.85 18.26 -5.47
N MET A 20 1.55 18.14 -5.75
CA MET A 20 0.61 17.43 -4.89
C MET A 20 0.27 16.04 -5.45
N ILE A 21 0.30 15.04 -4.58
CA ILE A 21 -0.09 13.67 -4.90
C ILE A 21 -1.41 13.33 -4.18
N GLY A 22 -2.50 13.26 -4.94
CA GLY A 22 -3.83 12.95 -4.43
C GLY A 22 -4.17 11.46 -4.54
N ARG A 23 -5.05 11.12 -5.49
CA ARG A 23 -5.59 9.76 -5.70
C ARG A 23 -4.51 8.68 -5.86
N ALA A 24 -3.39 9.02 -6.48
CA ALA A 24 -2.30 8.09 -6.72
C ALA A 24 -1.62 7.56 -5.44
N ALA A 25 -1.80 8.24 -4.30
CA ALA A 25 -1.28 7.80 -3.00
C ALA A 25 -2.17 6.76 -2.28
N GLN A 26 -3.42 6.55 -2.74
CA GLN A 26 -4.36 5.64 -2.07
C GLN A 26 -3.89 4.19 -2.20
N GLY A 27 -3.48 3.59 -1.07
CA GLY A 27 -2.85 2.26 -1.03
C GLY A 27 -1.49 2.17 -1.72
N ASN A 28 -0.89 3.33 -2.01
CA ASN A 28 0.43 3.48 -2.62
C ASN A 28 1.20 4.58 -1.87
N PRO A 29 1.41 4.44 -0.54
CA PRO A 29 2.15 5.44 0.24
C PRO A 29 3.62 5.58 -0.19
N TRP A 30 4.20 4.59 -0.85
CA TRP A 30 5.57 4.66 -1.36
C TRP A 30 5.74 5.64 -2.52
N ILE A 31 4.66 6.12 -3.16
CA ILE A 31 4.76 7.12 -4.23
C ILE A 31 5.49 8.39 -3.77
N PHE A 32 5.35 8.80 -2.51
CA PHE A 32 6.01 10.01 -2.01
C PHE A 32 7.54 9.85 -1.98
N GLU A 33 8.03 8.76 -1.39
CA GLU A 33 9.47 8.46 -1.32
C GLU A 33 10.04 8.20 -2.72
N ARG A 34 9.32 7.44 -3.56
CA ARG A 34 9.74 7.17 -4.94
C ARG A 34 9.83 8.46 -5.76
N THR A 35 8.85 9.35 -5.64
CA THR A 35 8.87 10.66 -6.31
C THR A 35 10.01 11.52 -5.79
N LEU A 36 10.19 11.61 -4.47
CA LEU A 36 11.28 12.41 -3.90
C LEU A 36 12.66 11.89 -4.33
N HIS A 37 12.89 10.58 -4.26
CA HIS A 37 14.15 9.97 -4.66
C HIS A 37 14.41 10.22 -6.16
N TYR A 38 13.42 9.95 -7.02
CA TYR A 38 13.53 10.18 -8.46
C TYR A 38 13.87 11.64 -8.80
N LEU A 39 13.19 12.61 -8.17
CA LEU A 39 13.47 14.03 -8.39
C LEU A 39 14.86 14.46 -7.89
N GLN A 40 15.47 13.72 -6.96
CA GLN A 40 16.80 14.02 -6.41
C GLN A 40 17.94 13.33 -7.16
N THR A 41 17.72 12.11 -7.65
CA THR A 41 18.80 11.26 -8.19
C THR A 41 18.63 10.93 -9.66
N GLY A 42 17.44 11.10 -10.23
CA GLY A 42 17.06 10.59 -11.55
C GLY A 42 16.83 9.08 -11.58
N GLU A 43 16.96 8.38 -10.45
CA GLU A 43 16.80 6.93 -10.36
C GLU A 43 15.40 6.54 -9.89
N LEU A 44 14.80 5.55 -10.54
CA LEU A 44 13.48 5.07 -10.13
C LEU A 44 13.62 3.91 -9.14
N LEU A 45 13.24 4.16 -7.88
CA LEU A 45 13.18 3.09 -6.88
C LEU A 45 12.22 1.97 -7.31
N PRO A 46 12.56 0.70 -7.00
CA PRO A 46 11.68 -0.42 -7.29
C PRO A 46 10.34 -0.29 -6.56
N MET A 47 9.34 -1.02 -7.06
CA MET A 47 8.09 -1.19 -6.32
C MET A 47 8.34 -2.00 -5.04
N PRO A 48 7.59 -1.74 -3.95
CA PRO A 48 7.76 -2.51 -2.73
C PRO A 48 7.38 -3.97 -2.95
N THR A 49 8.10 -4.83 -2.24
CA THR A 49 7.82 -6.25 -2.11
C THR A 49 6.45 -6.50 -1.49
N VAL A 50 5.96 -7.74 -1.64
CA VAL A 50 4.71 -8.18 -0.99
C VAL A 50 4.79 -8.04 0.53
N GLU A 51 5.94 -8.34 1.11
CA GLU A 51 6.20 -8.21 2.55
C GLU A 51 6.13 -6.76 3.03
N GLU A 52 6.74 -5.82 2.31
CA GLU A 52 6.67 -4.39 2.63
C GLU A 52 5.24 -3.83 2.50
N LYS A 53 4.49 -4.28 1.50
CA LYS A 53 3.07 -3.93 1.32
C LYS A 53 2.24 -4.39 2.51
N ILE A 54 2.41 -5.65 2.94
CA ILE A 54 1.68 -6.25 4.07
C ILE A 54 2.06 -5.57 5.39
N THR A 55 3.35 -5.38 5.63
CA THR A 55 3.87 -4.65 6.81
C THR A 55 3.28 -3.25 6.89
N THR A 56 3.20 -2.55 5.75
CA THR A 56 2.59 -1.22 5.67
C THR A 56 1.10 -1.25 5.95
N ALA A 57 0.37 -2.26 5.44
CA ALA A 57 -1.06 -2.43 5.70
C ALA A 57 -1.34 -2.68 7.20
N LEU A 58 -0.53 -3.51 7.87
CA LEU A 58 -0.66 -3.78 9.31
C LEU A 58 -0.37 -2.54 10.14
N ARG A 59 0.66 -1.76 9.78
CA ARG A 59 0.95 -0.48 10.42
C ARG A 59 -0.20 0.51 10.24
N HIS A 60 -0.80 0.56 9.04
CA HIS A 60 -1.96 1.40 8.78
C HIS A 60 -3.16 0.97 9.65
N ALA A 61 -3.40 -0.34 9.80
CA ALA A 61 -4.44 -0.85 10.69
C ALA A 61 -4.24 -0.39 12.14
N LYS A 62 -3.03 -0.54 12.69
CA LYS A 62 -2.72 -0.05 14.05
C LYS A 62 -3.00 1.44 14.21
N ASN A 63 -2.65 2.24 13.21
CA ASN A 63 -2.92 3.68 13.23
C ASN A 63 -4.43 3.97 13.20
N LEU A 64 -5.19 3.35 12.30
CA LEU A 64 -6.64 3.55 12.24
C LEU A 64 -7.32 3.14 13.54
N ILE A 65 -6.93 2.01 14.12
CA ILE A 65 -7.44 1.56 15.42
C ILE A 65 -7.11 2.57 16.51
N ARG A 66 -5.86 3.05 16.57
CA ARG A 66 -5.43 4.07 17.55
C ARG A 66 -6.27 5.35 17.46
N PHE A 67 -6.62 5.79 16.24
CA PHE A 67 -7.29 7.08 16.05
C PHE A 67 -8.82 6.99 16.01
N LYS A 68 -9.38 5.84 15.60
CA LYS A 68 -10.83 5.68 15.36
C LYS A 68 -11.47 4.56 16.20
N GLY A 69 -10.67 3.85 16.99
CA GLY A 69 -11.09 2.67 17.74
C GLY A 69 -11.20 1.41 16.86
N ASP A 70 -11.22 0.26 17.52
CA ASP A 70 -11.17 -1.08 16.91
C ASP A 70 -12.26 -1.27 15.85
N TYR A 71 -13.51 -1.00 16.22
CA TYR A 71 -14.67 -1.24 15.36
C TYR A 71 -14.60 -0.49 14.03
N ILE A 72 -14.27 0.81 14.07
CA ILE A 72 -14.19 1.64 12.85
C ILE A 72 -12.90 1.31 12.10
N GLY A 73 -11.77 1.22 12.81
CA GLY A 73 -10.46 0.99 12.19
C GLY A 73 -10.42 -0.32 11.41
N ILE A 74 -10.93 -1.41 11.98
CA ILE A 74 -10.96 -2.71 11.29
C ILE A 74 -11.89 -2.69 10.07
N ARG A 75 -13.06 -2.05 10.17
CA ARG A 75 -14.00 -1.97 9.03
C ARG A 75 -13.44 -1.14 7.87
N GLU A 76 -12.76 -0.04 8.15
CA GLU A 76 -12.07 0.74 7.12
C GLU A 76 -10.93 -0.05 6.47
N MET A 77 -10.18 -0.83 7.26
CA MET A 77 -9.09 -1.66 6.74
C MET A 77 -9.55 -2.66 5.67
N ARG A 78 -10.79 -3.17 5.74
CA ARG A 78 -11.34 -4.08 4.72
C ARG A 78 -11.19 -3.51 3.29
N LYS A 79 -11.45 -2.20 3.15
CA LYS A 79 -11.27 -1.48 1.89
C LYS A 79 -9.79 -1.21 1.60
N HIS A 80 -9.02 -0.79 2.59
CA HIS A 80 -7.61 -0.41 2.40
C HIS A 80 -6.72 -1.59 1.98
N VAL A 81 -6.93 -2.78 2.53
CA VAL A 81 -6.17 -3.99 2.15
C VAL A 81 -6.28 -4.27 0.64
N THR A 82 -7.46 -4.06 0.05
CA THR A 82 -7.68 -4.26 -1.39
C THR A 82 -6.79 -3.35 -2.25
N TRP A 83 -6.42 -2.17 -1.74
CA TRP A 83 -5.51 -1.28 -2.46
C TRP A 83 -4.05 -1.76 -2.37
N TYR A 84 -3.61 -2.24 -1.20
CA TYR A 84 -2.25 -2.74 -1.02
C TYR A 84 -1.96 -4.00 -1.84
N THR A 85 -2.97 -4.86 -2.02
CA THR A 85 -2.84 -6.15 -2.72
C THR A 85 -3.24 -6.09 -4.19
N LYS A 86 -3.58 -4.90 -4.73
CA LYS A 86 -3.89 -4.73 -6.15
C LYS A 86 -2.72 -5.18 -7.02
N GLY A 87 -3.00 -6.04 -8.00
CA GLY A 87 -2.01 -6.55 -8.95
C GLY A 87 -1.26 -7.79 -8.47
N LEU A 88 -1.50 -8.26 -7.24
CA LEU A 88 -0.95 -9.52 -6.74
C LEU A 88 -1.84 -10.71 -7.09
N SER A 89 -1.25 -11.92 -7.11
CA SER A 89 -1.99 -13.17 -7.25
C SER A 89 -2.80 -13.51 -5.99
N HIS A 90 -3.74 -14.46 -6.11
CA HIS A 90 -4.58 -14.95 -4.99
C HIS A 90 -5.43 -13.90 -4.26
N THR A 91 -5.69 -12.75 -4.88
CA THR A 91 -6.43 -11.64 -4.22
C THR A 91 -7.92 -11.88 -4.04
N ALA A 92 -8.52 -12.81 -4.80
CA ALA A 92 -9.95 -13.09 -4.70
C ALA A 92 -10.32 -13.74 -3.34
N GLU A 93 -9.58 -14.77 -2.95
CA GLU A 93 -9.74 -15.46 -1.67
C GLU A 93 -9.42 -14.52 -0.50
N LEU A 94 -8.31 -13.77 -0.60
CA LEU A 94 -7.95 -12.76 0.39
C LEU A 94 -9.10 -11.76 0.62
N ARG A 95 -9.70 -11.23 -0.45
CA ARG A 95 -10.82 -10.27 -0.33
C ARG A 95 -12.02 -10.88 0.40
N GLN A 96 -12.33 -12.16 0.15
CA GLN A 96 -13.44 -12.83 0.82
C GLN A 96 -13.21 -12.95 2.32
N GLN A 97 -12.00 -13.30 2.74
CA GLN A 97 -11.62 -13.41 4.15
C GLN A 97 -11.60 -12.03 4.83
N ILE A 98 -10.93 -11.06 4.20
CA ILE A 98 -10.79 -9.69 4.71
C ILE A 98 -12.14 -8.99 4.90
N ASN A 99 -13.14 -9.26 4.07
CA ASN A 99 -14.45 -8.64 4.22
C ASN A 99 -15.18 -9.04 5.52
N GLN A 100 -14.77 -10.12 6.19
CA GLN A 100 -15.44 -10.67 7.37
C GLN A 100 -14.72 -10.37 8.69
N ILE A 101 -13.48 -9.86 8.64
CA ILE A 101 -12.63 -9.65 9.82
C ILE A 101 -13.24 -8.69 10.84
N GLN A 102 -13.07 -8.99 12.12
CA GLN A 102 -13.62 -8.20 13.23
C GLN A 102 -12.56 -7.66 14.18
N SER A 103 -11.31 -8.14 14.07
CA SER A 103 -10.20 -7.76 14.94
C SER A 103 -8.90 -7.53 14.17
N TYR A 104 -7.93 -6.91 14.85
CA TYR A 104 -6.59 -6.72 14.30
C TYR A 104 -5.84 -8.06 14.17
N GLU A 105 -6.07 -8.96 15.11
CA GLU A 105 -5.46 -10.29 15.16
C GLU A 105 -5.90 -11.15 13.98
N GLU A 106 -7.20 -11.11 13.63
CA GLU A 106 -7.71 -11.77 12.41
C GLU A 106 -7.09 -11.17 11.15
N LEU A 107 -7.03 -9.85 11.05
CA LEU A 107 -6.37 -9.15 9.94
C LEU A 107 -4.91 -9.58 9.79
N GLN A 108 -4.17 -9.58 10.90
CA GLN A 108 -2.77 -9.95 10.93
C GLN A 108 -2.56 -11.39 10.46
N LYS A 109 -3.32 -12.34 11.03
CA LYS A 109 -3.24 -13.75 10.66
C LYS A 109 -3.50 -13.96 9.17
N ILE A 110 -4.57 -13.39 8.63
CA ILE A 110 -4.93 -13.54 7.20
C ILE A 110 -3.84 -12.96 6.29
N LEU A 111 -3.28 -11.79 6.64
CA LEU A 111 -2.22 -11.19 5.84
C LEU A 111 -0.89 -11.95 5.92
N GLU A 112 -0.57 -12.55 7.06
CA GLU A 112 0.60 -13.42 7.20
C GLU A 112 0.45 -14.73 6.41
N GLU A 113 -0.73 -15.36 6.46
CA GLU A 113 -1.06 -16.53 5.64
C GLU A 113 -0.97 -16.20 4.15
N TYR A 114 -1.50 -15.04 3.74
CA TYR A 114 -1.37 -14.55 2.37
C TYR A 114 0.09 -14.30 1.97
N LEU A 115 0.94 -13.76 2.85
CA LEU A 115 2.37 -13.60 2.56
C LEU A 115 3.04 -14.96 2.30
N ASN A 116 2.66 -15.99 3.05
CA ASN A 116 3.24 -17.33 2.93
C ASN A 116 2.93 -17.98 1.58
N THR A 117 1.82 -17.65 0.92
CA THR A 117 1.54 -18.19 -0.43
C THR A 117 2.60 -17.78 -1.45
N PHE A 118 3.25 -16.62 -1.27
CA PHE A 118 4.33 -16.17 -2.15
C PHE A 118 5.67 -16.83 -1.83
N LYS A 119 5.91 -17.18 -0.56
CA LYS A 119 7.14 -17.84 -0.12
C LYS A 119 7.21 -19.30 -0.59
N VAL A 120 6.06 -19.99 -0.59
CA VAL A 120 5.97 -21.39 -1.06
C VAL A 120 6.12 -21.48 -2.58
N SER A 121 5.58 -20.51 -3.33
CA SER A 121 5.70 -20.47 -4.80
C SER A 121 7.10 -20.14 -5.32
N SER A 122 8.05 -19.71 -4.47
CA SER A 122 9.44 -19.47 -4.86
C SER A 122 10.34 -20.72 -4.78
N ILE A 123 9.77 -21.90 -4.46
CA ILE A 123 10.50 -23.18 -4.30
C ILE A 123 10.31 -24.11 -5.51
N HIS A 124 9.66 -23.67 -6.59
CA HIS A 124 9.51 -24.44 -7.85
C HIS A 124 9.95 -23.58 -9.04
#